data_AF-A0A922VIP3-F1
#
_entry.id   AF-A0A922VIP3-F1
#
_cell.length_a   1.000
_cell.length_b   1.000
_cell.length_c   1.000
_cell.angle_alpha   90.00
_cell.angle_beta   90.00
_cell.angle_gamma   90.00
#
_symmetry.space_group_name_H-M   'P 1'
#
loop_
_entity.id
_entity.type
_entity.pdbx_description
1 polymer ?
#
loop_
_entity_poly.entity_id
_entity_poly.type
_entity_poly.pdbx_seq_one_letter_code
_entity_poly.pdbx_strand_id
1 'polypeptide(L)'
;MTAGQLRGEPPRTRTARQVDVLAAFVASGGSVPDAAARVGIRPSTAKRHLADLRARSGLTTEQLIYRGRAEGWLVVPSLEPA
;
A
#
# COMPACT_ATOMS: atom_id res chain seq x y z
N MET A 1 -31.03 0.64 10.15
CA MET A 1 -30.86 0.83 8.70
C MET A 1 -29.67 1.77 8.51
N THR A 2 -28.47 1.22 8.28
CA THR A 2 -27.26 2.06 8.19
C THR A 2 -27.18 2.65 6.79
N ALA A 3 -27.28 3.97 6.71
CA ALA A 3 -27.21 4.71 5.45
C ALA A 3 -25.88 4.39 4.74
N GLY A 4 -26.01 3.82 3.54
CA GLY A 4 -24.89 3.63 2.61
C GLY A 4 -24.43 5.01 2.12
N GLN A 5 -23.43 5.57 2.80
CA GLN A 5 -22.74 6.77 2.33
C GLN A 5 -22.18 6.47 0.93
N LEU A 6 -22.79 7.09 -0.09
CA LEU A 6 -22.24 7.18 -1.44
C LEU A 6 -20.81 7.72 -1.29
N ARG A 7 -19.82 6.86 -1.50
CA ARG A 7 -18.43 7.28 -1.45
C ARG A 7 -18.18 8.18 -2.65
N GLY A 8 -18.15 9.49 -2.42
CA GLY A 8 -17.53 10.41 -3.35
C GLY A 8 -16.14 9.89 -3.75
N GLU A 9 -15.68 10.25 -4.94
CA GLU A 9 -14.39 9.81 -5.45
C GLU A 9 -13.31 9.98 -4.37
N PRO A 10 -12.61 8.90 -4.00
CA PRO A 10 -11.57 9.00 -2.99
C PRO A 10 -10.53 10.03 -3.42
N PRO A 11 -9.98 10.83 -2.48
CA PRO A 11 -8.90 11.77 -2.79
C PRO A 11 -7.82 11.07 -3.62
N ARG A 12 -7.41 11.69 -4.74
CA ARG A 12 -6.38 11.09 -5.62
C ARG A 12 -5.02 10.94 -4.92
N THR A 13 -4.82 11.66 -3.82
CA THR A 13 -3.62 11.59 -2.99
C THR A 13 -3.56 10.27 -2.21
N ARG A 14 -2.38 9.66 -2.24
CA ARG A 14 -2.03 8.46 -1.46
C ARG A 14 -2.02 8.80 0.03
N THR A 15 -2.52 7.92 0.87
CA THR A 15 -2.44 8.07 2.33
C THR A 15 -1.14 7.47 2.86
N ALA A 16 -0.60 8.02 3.97
CA ALA A 16 0.58 7.46 4.64
C ALA A 16 0.41 5.96 4.93
N ARG A 17 -0.77 5.55 5.40
CA ARG A 17 -1.05 4.15 5.71
C ARG A 17 -0.98 3.22 4.49
N GLN A 18 -1.39 3.70 3.31
CA GLN A 18 -1.24 2.93 2.08
C GLN A 18 0.23 2.80 1.65
N VAL A 19 1.03 3.85 1.86
CA VAL A 19 2.47 3.83 1.61
C VAL A 19 3.16 2.86 2.56
N ASP A 20 2.83 2.87 3.85
CA ASP A 20 3.38 1.93 4.85
C ASP A 20 3.11 0.48 4.47
N VAL A 21 1.88 0.18 4.02
CA VAL A 21 1.50 -1.16 3.59
C VAL A 21 2.25 -1.57 2.32
N LEU A 22 2.47 -0.65 1.37
CA LEU A 22 3.29 -0.92 0.19
C LEU A 22 4.75 -1.18 0.57
N ALA A 23 5.32 -0.39 1.48
CA ALA A 23 6.68 -0.60 1.97
C ALA A 23 6.83 -1.96 2.64
N ALA A 24 5.90 -2.32 3.54
CA ALA A 24 5.88 -3.62 4.18
C ALA A 24 5.71 -4.76 3.18
N PHE A 25 4.87 -4.57 2.14
CA PHE A 25 4.69 -5.54 1.06
C PHE A 25 5.98 -5.80 0.29
N VAL A 26 6.72 -4.76 -0.08
CA VAL A 26 8.01 -4.91 -0.76
C VAL A 26 9.05 -5.57 0.16
N ALA A 27 9.15 -5.12 1.42
CA ALA A 27 10.04 -5.73 2.39
C ALA A 27 9.72 -7.23 2.60
N SER A 28 8.46 -7.64 2.39
CA SER A 28 7.98 -9.02 2.58
C SER A 28 8.11 -9.87 1.32
N GLY A 29 8.83 -9.40 0.29
CA GLY A 29 8.93 -10.12 -0.98
C GLY A 29 7.59 -10.27 -1.70
N GLY A 30 6.64 -9.37 -1.46
CA GLY A 30 5.31 -9.42 -2.05
C GLY A 30 4.28 -10.27 -1.31
N SER A 31 4.56 -10.70 -0.07
CA SER A 31 3.59 -11.42 0.76
C SER A 31 2.64 -10.46 1.49
N VAL A 32 1.33 -10.52 1.17
CA VAL A 32 0.29 -9.75 1.86
C VAL A 32 0.13 -10.16 3.34
N PRO A 33 0.09 -11.46 3.69
CA PRO A 33 0.03 -11.86 5.10
C PRO A 33 1.20 -11.31 5.93
N ASP A 34 2.43 -11.40 5.43
CA ASP A 34 3.60 -10.93 6.17
C ASP A 34 3.67 -9.41 6.25
N ALA A 35 3.28 -8.70 5.18
CA ALA A 35 3.13 -7.26 5.20
C ALA A 35 2.10 -6.81 6.24
N ALA A 36 0.96 -7.52 6.32
CA ALA A 36 -0.10 -7.24 7.28
C ALA A 36 0.37 -7.47 8.72
N ALA A 37 1.11 -8.56 8.97
CA ALA A 37 1.72 -8.84 10.26
C ALA A 37 2.70 -7.73 10.67
N ARG A 38 3.58 -7.28 9.76
CA ARG A 38 4.57 -6.23 10.01
C ARG A 38 3.97 -4.89 10.38
N VAL A 39 2.81 -4.55 9.83
CA VAL A 39 2.13 -3.28 10.13
C VAL A 39 1.00 -3.42 11.15
N GLY A 40 0.78 -4.62 11.72
CA GLY A 40 -0.20 -4.87 12.77
C GLY A 40 -1.66 -4.78 12.31
N ILE A 41 -2.02 -5.27 11.11
CA ILE A 41 -3.40 -5.25 10.59
C ILE A 41 -3.83 -6.62 10.06
N ARG A 42 -5.14 -6.76 9.78
CA ARG A 42 -5.67 -7.95 9.11
C ARG A 42 -5.21 -8.03 7.63
N PRO A 43 -4.93 -9.22 7.08
CA PRO A 43 -4.54 -9.38 5.67
C PRO A 43 -5.55 -8.79 4.67
N SER A 44 -6.84 -8.89 4.96
CA SER A 44 -7.90 -8.28 4.14
C SER A 44 -7.82 -6.75 4.11
N THR A 45 -7.36 -6.13 5.21
CA THR A 45 -7.16 -4.68 5.30
C THR A 45 -5.92 -4.26 4.51
N ALA A 46 -4.83 -5.04 4.57
CA ALA A 46 -3.65 -4.82 3.74
C ALA A 46 -3.98 -4.92 2.24
N LYS A 47 -4.69 -5.99 1.83
CA LYS A 47 -5.16 -6.17 0.44
C LYS A 47 -5.99 -4.98 -0.05
N ARG A 48 -6.88 -4.47 0.81
CA ARG A 48 -7.70 -3.29 0.51
C ARG A 48 -6.85 -2.03 0.36
N HIS A 49 -5.90 -1.76 1.25
CA HIS A 49 -5.02 -0.61 1.13
C HIS A 49 -4.23 -0.63 -0.19
N LEU A 50 -3.68 -1.77 -0.59
CA LEU A 50 -2.98 -1.93 -1.86
C LEU A 50 -3.91 -1.72 -3.06
N ALA A 51 -5.15 -2.23 -2.99
CA ALA A 51 -6.14 -2.01 -4.05
C ALA A 51 -6.55 -0.54 -4.18
N ASP A 52 -6.85 0.11 -3.06
CA ASP A 52 -7.22 1.52 -3.02
C ASP A 52 -6.06 2.40 -3.50
N LEU A 53 -4.81 2.03 -3.21
CA LEU A 53 -3.62 2.74 -3.67
C LEU A 53 -3.47 2.68 -5.20
N ARG A 54 -3.65 1.50 -5.79
CA ARG A 54 -3.66 1.32 -7.26
C ARG A 54 -4.79 2.10 -7.91
N ALA A 55 -6.00 2.02 -7.35
CA ALA A 55 -7.17 2.72 -7.87
C ALA A 55 -6.98 4.26 -7.86
N ARG A 56 -6.39 4.82 -6.80
CA ARG A 56 -6.14 6.26 -6.68
C ARG A 56 -5.05 6.77 -7.62
N SER A 57 -4.03 5.95 -7.87
CA SER A 57 -2.86 6.33 -8.68
C SER A 57 -3.02 6.02 -10.17
N GLY A 58 -3.90 5.07 -10.53
CA GLY A 58 -3.97 4.53 -11.89
C GLY A 58 -2.75 3.67 -12.27
N LEU A 59 -1.95 3.25 -11.29
CA LEU A 59 -0.70 2.53 -11.50
C LEU A 59 -0.80 1.06 -11.04
N THR A 60 0.00 0.21 -11.67
CA THR A 60 0.25 -1.15 -11.18
C THR A 60 1.10 -1.12 -9.90
N THR A 61 1.13 -2.22 -9.15
CA THR A 61 2.01 -2.33 -7.96
C THR A 61 3.47 -2.12 -8.33
N GLU A 62 3.93 -2.67 -9.46
CA GLU A 62 5.30 -2.52 -9.92
C GLU A 62 5.64 -1.05 -10.25
N GLN A 63 4.76 -0.36 -10.98
CA GLN A 63 4.91 1.06 -11.27
C GLN A 63 4.90 1.91 -10.00
N LEU A 64 4.06 1.57 -9.01
CA LEU A 64 4.06 2.23 -7.70
C LEU A 64 5.39 2.06 -6.97
N ILE A 65 6.00 0.87 -7.04
CA ILE A 65 7.29 0.59 -6.42
C ILE A 65 8.39 1.40 -7.12
N TYR A 66 8.47 1.30 -8.45
CA TYR A 66 9.47 2.02 -9.24
C TYR A 66 9.37 3.53 -9.03
N ARG A 67 8.17 4.08 -9.24
CA ARG A 67 7.91 5.52 -9.11
C ARG A 67 8.09 6.01 -7.69
N GLY A 68 7.68 5.22 -6.69
CA GLY A 68 7.83 5.59 -5.29
C GLY A 68 9.28 5.64 -4.82
N ARG A 69 10.12 4.75 -5.34
CA ARG A 69 11.57 4.80 -5.13
C ARG A 69 12.17 6.02 -5.83
N ALA A 70 11.86 6.22 -7.11
CA ALA A 70 12.40 7.32 -7.90
C ALA A 70 12.02 8.71 -7.36
N GLU A 71 10.79 8.87 -6.86
CA GLU A 71 10.30 10.11 -6.27
C GLU A 71 10.56 10.23 -4.76
N GLY A 72 11.21 9.23 -4.15
CA GLY A 72 11.63 9.26 -2.74
C GLY A 72 10.53 9.10 -1.68
N TRP A 73 9.27 8.85 -2.06
CA TRP A 73 8.18 8.67 -1.09
C TRP A 73 7.97 7.21 -0.64
N LEU A 74 8.58 6.23 -1.33
CA LEU A 74 8.59 4.84 -0.89
C LEU A 74 9.97 4.47 -0.37
N VAL A 75 10.13 4.47 0.95
CA VAL A 75 11.33 3.96 1.62
C VAL A 75 11.05 2.52 2.04
N VAL A 76 11.76 1.57 1.44
CA VAL A 76 11.82 0.20 1.94
C VAL A 76 13.23 0.00 2.49
N PRO A 77 13.39 -0.27 3.80
CA PRO A 77 14.67 -0.69 4.36
C PRO A 77 15.18 -1.82 3.48
N SER A 78 16.37 -1.64 2.91
CA SER A 78 16.88 -2.57 1.91
C SER A 78 16.91 -3.99 2.49
N LEU A 79 16.62 -4.97 1.63
CA LEU A 79 16.94 -6.37 1.83
C LEU A 79 18.47 -6.54 1.70
N GLU A 80 19.27 -5.77 2.44
CA GLU A 80 20.69 -6.11 2.54
C GLU A 80 20.81 -7.34 3.46
N PRO A 81 21.47 -8.42 3.03
CA PRO A 81 21.93 -9.42 3.97
C PRO A 81 22.96 -8.77 4.91
N ALA A 82 22.92 -9.18 6.17
CA ALA A 82 23.97 -8.88 7.14
C ALA A 82 25.31 -9.49 6.72
#